data_AF-A0A957VD53-F1
#
_entry.id   AF-A0A957VD53-F1
#
_cell.length_a   1.000
_cell.length_b   1.000
_cell.length_c   1.000
_cell.angle_alpha   90.00
_cell.angle_beta   90.00
_cell.angle_gamma   90.00
#
_symmetry.space_group_name_H-M   'P 1'
#
loop_
_entity.id
_entity.type
_entity.pdbx_description
1 polymer ?
#
loop_
_entity_poly.entity_id
_entity_poly.type
_entity_poly.pdbx_seq_one_letter_code
_entity_poly.pdbx_strand_id
1 'polypeptide(L)'
;MAQGTMDRQQSKAMNWEKVGQYGLISGISIIYVCLVGMVEAFHERDVVFEILTLGVALLVIISIGLGYVIASKTSGGQPGRALLGGIVGGLIASLLPVLLVLFSGPLNMRQMFVNASPNLNNILTFSQESQTTGLLMLVGLLVTLHLFGAAIYLLPHIPRRFIITGLSAILIIGMLQELLEVILARFAVMKPVADFLFARSGLSVSGTVVVFIVVGGLLAWWAAQGSSVQRRVTALPAPQRRALNWVTISISIILLLLLPQIVGSYISQILVLVGLFALMGLGLNIEIGLAGLLDLGFVGFYAIGAYIVAIFTSPTELGLSSTLAGAPTGESFTNFWVVIPLAVAV
;
A
#
# COMPACT_ATOMS: atom_id res chain seq x y z
N MET A 1 -52.38 7.95 -7.73
CA MET A 1 -51.37 8.72 -8.49
C MET A 1 -50.52 9.68 -7.63
N ALA A 2 -50.95 10.08 -6.42
CA ALA A 2 -50.17 11.00 -5.56
C ALA A 2 -49.00 10.37 -4.77
N GLN A 3 -49.00 9.05 -4.55
CA GLN A 3 -47.89 8.35 -3.87
C GLN A 3 -46.66 8.19 -4.77
N GLY A 4 -46.84 8.02 -6.09
CA GLY A 4 -45.73 7.86 -7.04
C GLY A 4 -44.94 9.15 -7.31
N THR A 5 -45.49 10.32 -6.96
CA THR A 5 -44.80 11.62 -7.09
C THR A 5 -44.01 11.99 -5.84
N MET A 6 -44.44 11.57 -4.64
CA MET A 6 -43.67 11.76 -3.40
C MET A 6 -42.41 10.89 -3.36
N ASP A 7 -42.49 9.65 -3.85
CA ASP A 7 -41.35 8.72 -3.89
C ASP A 7 -40.24 9.18 -4.85
N ARG A 8 -40.62 9.83 -5.96
CA ARG A 8 -39.68 10.49 -6.89
C ARG A 8 -39.04 11.76 -6.32
N GLN A 9 -39.65 12.41 -5.32
CA GLN A 9 -39.05 13.56 -4.65
C GLN A 9 -38.08 13.16 -3.53
N GLN A 10 -38.32 12.04 -2.82
CA GLN A 10 -37.35 11.48 -1.87
C GLN A 10 -36.06 10.99 -2.54
N SER A 11 -36.13 10.49 -3.78
CA SER A 11 -34.95 10.18 -4.62
C SER A 11 -34.05 11.41 -4.91
N LYS A 12 -34.51 12.63 -4.63
CA LYS A 12 -33.77 13.88 -4.83
C LYS A 12 -33.30 14.51 -3.52
N ALA A 13 -33.41 13.92 -2.34
CA ALA A 13 -32.83 14.52 -1.13
C ALA A 13 -31.39 14.02 -0.91
N MET A 14 -30.50 14.89 -0.40
CA MET A 14 -29.18 14.46 0.09
C MET A 14 -29.40 13.49 1.25
N ASN A 15 -28.74 12.33 1.21
CA ASN A 15 -28.78 11.39 2.33
C ASN A 15 -27.79 11.83 3.42
N TRP A 16 -28.26 12.68 4.34
CA TRP A 16 -27.48 13.24 5.44
C TRP A 16 -26.98 12.19 6.43
N GLU A 17 -27.75 11.14 6.65
CA GLU A 17 -27.36 10.02 7.51
C GLU A 17 -26.08 9.36 6.99
N LYS A 18 -26.03 9.09 5.67
CA LYS A 18 -24.83 8.54 5.03
C LYS A 18 -23.65 9.50 5.05
N VAL A 19 -23.87 10.81 4.86
CA VAL A 19 -22.79 11.81 4.99
C VAL A 19 -22.17 11.74 6.39
N GLY A 20 -23.01 11.67 7.43
CA GLY A 20 -22.57 11.51 8.81
C GLY A 20 -21.82 10.21 9.07
N GLN A 21 -22.37 9.07 8.62
CA GLN A 21 -21.75 7.75 8.77
C GLN A 21 -20.36 7.69 8.13
N TYR A 22 -20.24 8.09 6.86
CA TYR A 22 -18.95 8.04 6.15
C TYR A 22 -17.95 9.10 6.65
N GLY A 23 -18.42 10.27 7.08
CA GLY A 23 -17.56 11.26 7.74
C GLY A 23 -17.00 10.73 9.06
N LEU A 24 -17.82 10.06 9.86
CA LEU A 24 -17.40 9.44 11.12
C LEU A 24 -16.47 8.26 10.88
N ILE A 25 -16.72 7.42 9.88
CA ILE A 25 -15.78 6.38 9.43
C ILE A 25 -14.43 7.01 9.09
N SER A 26 -14.40 8.15 8.40
CA SER A 26 -13.14 8.84 8.10
C SER A 26 -12.41 9.31 9.34
N GLY A 27 -13.11 9.92 10.30
CA GLY A 27 -12.51 10.34 11.56
C GLY A 27 -11.95 9.16 12.35
N ILE A 28 -12.67 8.03 12.40
CA ILE A 28 -12.24 6.79 13.05
C ILE A 28 -11.03 6.21 12.33
N SER A 29 -11.03 6.13 11.00
CA SER A 29 -9.90 5.60 10.23
C SER A 29 -8.64 6.44 10.42
N ILE A 30 -8.77 7.78 10.42
CA ILE A 30 -7.64 8.68 10.69
C ILE A 30 -7.10 8.45 12.10
N ILE A 31 -7.96 8.47 13.13
CA ILE A 31 -7.54 8.19 14.51
C ILE A 31 -6.88 6.83 14.61
N TYR A 32 -7.43 5.80 13.98
CA TYR A 32 -6.91 4.44 14.05
C TYR A 32 -5.47 4.39 13.54
N VAL A 33 -5.20 4.96 12.37
CA VAL A 33 -3.85 4.99 11.78
C VAL A 33 -2.89 5.84 12.62
N CYS A 34 -3.37 6.92 13.24
CA CYS A 34 -2.60 7.73 14.19
C CYS A 34 -2.25 6.93 15.47
N LEU A 35 -3.22 6.28 16.10
CA LEU A 35 -3.07 5.55 17.36
C LEU A 35 -2.34 4.21 17.22
N VAL A 36 -2.36 3.60 16.04
CA VAL A 36 -1.48 2.46 15.71
C VAL A 36 -0.01 2.91 15.58
N GLY A 37 0.23 4.22 15.42
CA GLY A 37 1.58 4.79 15.29
C GLY A 37 2.08 4.81 13.84
N MET A 38 1.25 4.47 12.85
CA MET A 38 1.67 4.46 11.44
C MET A 38 2.03 5.86 10.94
N VAL A 39 1.25 6.88 11.32
CA VAL A 39 1.50 8.27 10.87
C VAL A 39 2.86 8.76 11.36
N GLU A 40 3.20 8.47 12.62
CA GLU A 40 4.48 8.86 13.21
C GLU A 40 5.64 8.05 12.63
N ALA A 41 5.53 6.72 12.62
CA ALA A 41 6.58 5.83 12.13
C ALA A 41 6.92 6.05 10.65
N PHE A 42 5.93 6.42 9.82
CA PHE A 42 6.13 6.68 8.40
C PHE A 42 6.41 8.15 8.08
N HIS A 43 6.44 9.04 9.07
CA HIS A 43 6.73 10.46 8.82
C HIS A 43 8.18 10.69 8.38
N GLU A 44 9.10 9.77 8.73
CA GLU A 44 10.52 9.85 8.35
C GLU A 44 10.78 9.54 6.87
N ARG A 45 9.81 8.95 6.17
CA ARG A 45 9.93 8.57 4.76
C ARG A 45 9.14 9.52 3.87
N ASP A 46 9.79 10.11 2.88
CA ASP A 46 9.12 10.95 1.88
C ASP A 46 8.50 10.10 0.76
N VAL A 47 7.28 10.44 0.34
CA VAL A 47 6.70 10.00 -0.94
C VAL A 47 7.12 10.97 -2.04
N VAL A 48 7.01 12.27 -1.75
CA VAL A 48 7.53 13.35 -2.58
C VAL A 48 8.47 14.17 -1.73
N PHE A 49 9.70 14.31 -2.20
CA PHE A 49 10.80 14.92 -1.46
C PHE A 49 10.45 16.29 -0.88
N GLU A 50 10.59 16.46 0.44
CA GLU A 50 10.30 17.69 1.20
C GLU A 50 8.86 18.25 1.08
N ILE A 51 7.95 17.53 0.42
CA ILE A 51 6.57 18.00 0.15
C ILE A 51 5.54 17.11 0.83
N LEU A 52 5.69 15.78 0.72
CA LEU A 52 4.71 14.82 1.20
C LEU A 52 5.39 13.62 1.84
N THR A 53 5.33 13.54 3.17
CA THR A 53 5.77 12.35 3.92
C THR A 53 4.76 11.21 3.80
N LEU A 54 5.21 9.98 3.94
CA LEU A 54 4.38 8.77 3.88
C LEU A 54 3.34 8.76 5.00
N GLY A 55 3.70 9.25 6.20
CA GLY A 55 2.76 9.45 7.31
C GLY A 55 1.59 10.37 6.94
N VAL A 56 1.86 11.52 6.32
CA VAL A 56 0.80 12.44 5.86
C VAL A 56 0.06 11.88 4.65
N ALA A 57 0.76 11.15 3.76
CA ALA A 57 0.14 10.49 2.61
C ALA A 57 -0.96 9.50 3.03
N LEU A 58 -0.81 8.79 4.15
CA LEU A 58 -1.87 7.93 4.69
C LEU A 58 -3.15 8.72 5.00
N LEU A 59 -3.01 9.90 5.62
CA LEU A 59 -4.15 10.79 5.91
C LEU A 59 -4.80 11.31 4.62
N VAL A 60 -3.97 11.65 3.63
CA VAL A 60 -4.40 12.11 2.31
C VAL A 60 -5.23 11.05 1.58
N ILE A 61 -4.76 9.80 1.54
CA ILE A 61 -5.45 8.70 0.85
C ILE A 61 -6.80 8.41 1.50
N ILE A 62 -6.85 8.33 2.83
CA ILE A 62 -8.09 8.07 3.58
C ILE A 62 -9.09 9.20 3.31
N SER A 63 -8.66 10.46 3.41
CA SER A 63 -9.53 11.63 3.26
C SER A 63 -10.04 11.81 1.84
N ILE A 64 -9.18 11.68 0.82
CA ILE A 64 -9.60 11.75 -0.59
C ILE A 64 -10.52 10.57 -0.92
N GLY A 65 -10.16 9.36 -0.48
CA GLY A 65 -10.95 8.16 -0.71
C GLY A 65 -12.35 8.25 -0.11
N LEU A 66 -12.48 8.69 1.14
CA LEU A 66 -13.77 8.83 1.80
C LEU A 66 -14.55 10.04 1.32
N GLY A 67 -13.89 11.15 0.97
CA GLY A 67 -14.53 12.26 0.25
C GLY A 67 -15.16 11.83 -1.08
N TYR A 68 -14.46 10.98 -1.84
CA TYR A 68 -14.98 10.36 -3.07
C TYR A 68 -16.17 9.43 -2.78
N VAL A 69 -16.09 8.59 -1.75
CA VAL A 69 -17.16 7.66 -1.36
C VAL A 69 -18.42 8.43 -0.94
N ILE A 70 -18.29 9.47 -0.11
CA ILE A 70 -19.40 10.35 0.30
C ILE A 70 -20.08 10.91 -0.93
N ALA A 71 -19.33 11.57 -1.83
CA ALA A 71 -19.88 12.12 -3.06
C ALA A 71 -20.60 11.06 -3.90
N SER A 72 -20.04 9.85 -4.02
CA SER A 72 -20.64 8.76 -4.80
C SER A 72 -21.93 8.19 -4.20
N LYS A 73 -22.07 8.19 -2.87
CA LYS A 73 -23.18 7.55 -2.16
C LYS A 73 -24.32 8.50 -1.79
N THR A 74 -24.08 9.82 -1.77
CA THR A 74 -25.04 10.80 -1.23
C THR A 74 -25.47 11.88 -2.22
N SER A 75 -24.68 12.16 -3.27
CA SER A 75 -24.93 13.31 -4.15
C SER A 75 -26.03 13.10 -5.21
N GLY A 76 -26.35 11.84 -5.54
CA GLY A 76 -27.26 11.52 -6.64
C GLY A 76 -26.77 12.05 -8.01
N GLY A 77 -25.46 12.30 -8.15
CA GLY A 77 -24.86 12.85 -9.38
C GLY A 77 -24.95 14.37 -9.52
N GLN A 78 -25.50 15.09 -8.54
CA GLN A 78 -25.53 16.56 -8.58
C GLN A 78 -24.25 17.18 -8.01
N PRO A 79 -23.61 18.14 -8.72
CA PRO A 79 -22.31 18.69 -8.32
C PRO A 79 -22.37 19.43 -6.98
N GLY A 80 -23.38 20.29 -6.78
CA GLY A 80 -23.51 21.04 -5.52
C GLY A 80 -23.65 20.13 -4.30
N ARG A 81 -24.32 18.98 -4.46
CA ARG A 81 -24.48 18.01 -3.36
C ARG A 81 -23.22 17.21 -3.10
N ALA A 82 -22.49 16.83 -4.14
CA ALA A 82 -21.21 16.16 -3.97
C ALA A 82 -20.23 17.04 -3.17
N LEU A 83 -20.11 18.31 -3.54
CA LEU A 83 -19.20 19.24 -2.87
C LEU A 83 -19.64 19.56 -1.44
N LEU A 84 -20.93 19.81 -1.20
CA LEU A 84 -21.46 20.01 0.15
C LEU A 84 -21.27 18.76 1.03
N GLY A 85 -21.49 17.57 0.47
CA GLY A 85 -21.23 16.32 1.16
C GLY A 85 -19.76 16.16 1.53
N GLY A 86 -18.83 16.53 0.64
CA GLY A 86 -17.40 16.54 0.92
C GLY A 86 -17.01 17.50 2.05
N ILE A 87 -17.54 18.74 2.04
CA ILE A 87 -17.26 19.73 3.09
C ILE A 87 -17.78 19.26 4.45
N VAL A 88 -19.05 18.86 4.52
CA VAL A 88 -19.67 18.40 5.77
C VAL A 88 -19.01 17.11 6.25
N GLY A 89 -18.72 16.19 5.33
CA GLY A 89 -17.98 14.97 5.62
C GLY A 89 -16.60 15.25 6.22
N GLY A 90 -15.85 16.20 5.65
CA GLY A 90 -14.54 16.61 6.15
C GLY A 90 -14.60 17.29 7.52
N LEU A 91 -15.62 18.11 7.78
CA LEU A 91 -15.86 18.69 9.10
C LEU A 91 -16.11 17.60 10.15
N ILE A 92 -16.98 16.64 9.84
CA ILE A 92 -17.26 15.50 10.72
C ILE A 92 -16.01 14.64 10.92
N ALA A 93 -15.26 14.36 9.85
CA ALA A 93 -14.02 13.59 9.89
C ALA A 93 -12.95 14.24 10.78
N SER A 94 -12.92 15.58 10.83
CA SER A 94 -11.95 16.34 11.63
C SER A 94 -12.23 16.32 13.13
N LEU A 95 -13.47 16.04 13.56
CA LEU A 95 -13.86 16.08 14.98
C LEU A 95 -12.97 15.18 15.84
N LEU A 96 -12.80 13.93 15.41
CA LEU A 96 -12.05 12.93 16.17
C LEU A 96 -10.55 13.29 16.26
N PRO A 97 -9.83 13.56 15.16
CA PRO A 97 -8.44 14.02 15.22
C PRO A 97 -8.24 15.30 16.03
N VAL A 98 -9.18 16.25 15.96
CA VAL A 98 -9.14 17.47 16.77
C VAL A 98 -9.27 17.14 18.26
N LEU A 99 -10.19 16.25 18.64
CA LEU A 99 -10.33 15.79 20.02
C LEU A 99 -9.05 15.08 20.50
N LEU A 100 -8.44 14.25 19.67
CA LEU A 100 -7.16 13.60 19.97
C LEU A 100 -6.09 14.65 20.35
N VAL A 101 -5.92 15.68 19.52
CA VAL A 101 -4.91 16.75 19.75
C VAL A 101 -5.26 17.63 20.97
N LEU A 102 -6.54 17.89 21.22
CA LEU A 102 -6.98 18.68 22.38
C LEU A 102 -6.75 17.96 23.70
N PHE A 103 -6.99 16.65 23.74
CA PHE A 103 -6.96 15.87 24.97
C PHE A 103 -5.63 15.15 25.21
N SER A 104 -4.75 15.06 24.22
CA SER A 104 -3.44 14.40 24.35
C SER A 104 -2.50 15.07 25.36
N GLY A 105 -2.56 16.40 25.49
CA GLY A 105 -1.79 17.16 26.47
C GLY A 105 -2.30 17.00 27.92
N PRO A 106 -3.56 17.37 28.23
CA PRO A 106 -4.07 17.37 29.60
C PRO A 106 -4.23 15.99 30.24
N LEU A 107 -4.53 14.95 29.46
CA LEU A 107 -4.93 13.64 30.00
C LEU A 107 -3.79 12.61 30.10
N ASN A 108 -2.52 12.98 29.84
CA ASN A 108 -1.39 12.03 29.79
C ASN A 108 -1.77 10.74 29.02
N MET A 109 -2.31 10.91 27.80
CA MET A 109 -2.90 9.81 27.03
C MET A 109 -1.95 8.66 26.76
N ARG A 110 -0.63 8.84 26.89
CA ARG A 110 0.39 7.80 26.76
C ARG A 110 0.15 6.57 27.64
N GLN A 111 -0.55 6.72 28.77
CA GLN A 111 -0.90 5.60 29.65
C GLN A 111 -1.98 4.68 29.05
N MET A 112 -2.86 5.23 28.19
CA MET A 112 -3.94 4.49 27.53
C MET A 112 -3.61 4.18 26.06
N PHE A 113 -2.92 5.10 25.40
CA PHE A 113 -2.52 5.07 24.00
C PHE A 113 -1.04 5.45 23.87
N VAL A 114 -0.16 4.45 23.84
CA VAL A 114 1.30 4.66 23.80
C VAL A 114 1.74 5.56 22.64
N ASN A 115 1.04 5.48 21.50
CA ASN A 115 1.33 6.25 20.29
C ASN A 115 0.60 7.59 20.20
N ALA A 116 -0.21 7.98 21.19
CA ALA A 116 -0.71 9.34 21.32
C ALA A 116 0.42 10.24 21.86
N SER A 117 1.46 10.41 21.05
CA SER A 117 2.72 11.03 21.42
C SER A 117 2.71 12.55 21.16
N PRO A 118 3.59 13.32 21.83
CA PRO A 118 3.80 14.73 21.49
C PRO A 118 4.26 14.93 20.04
N ASN A 119 5.00 13.97 19.49
CA ASN A 119 5.47 14.03 18.10
C ASN A 119 4.32 13.86 17.11
N LEU A 120 3.40 12.93 17.37
CA LEU A 120 2.15 12.80 16.59
C LEU A 120 1.34 14.10 16.61
N ASN A 121 1.22 14.76 17.78
CA ASN A 121 0.56 16.06 17.86
C ASN A 121 1.25 17.10 16.96
N ASN A 122 2.59 17.20 17.01
CA ASN A 122 3.35 18.11 16.16
C ASN A 122 3.14 17.83 14.68
N ILE A 123 3.09 16.56 14.28
CA ILE A 123 2.79 16.16 12.90
C ILE A 123 1.38 16.63 12.50
N LEU A 124 0.37 16.37 13.35
CA LEU A 124 -1.02 16.76 13.08
C LEU A 124 -1.26 18.27 13.11
N THR A 125 -0.46 19.02 13.88
CA THR A 125 -0.52 20.49 13.97
C THR A 125 0.45 21.18 13.02
N PHE A 126 1.13 20.46 12.12
CA PHE A 126 2.11 20.99 11.16
C PHE A 126 3.22 21.80 11.85
N SER A 127 3.68 21.33 13.00
CA SER A 127 4.72 21.94 13.82
C SER A 127 4.44 23.41 14.18
N GLN A 128 3.16 23.81 14.26
CA GLN A 128 2.77 25.15 14.64
C GLN A 128 2.93 25.38 16.15
N GLU A 129 3.46 26.55 16.52
CA GLU A 129 3.65 26.96 17.93
C GLU A 129 2.31 27.13 18.67
N SER A 130 1.31 27.69 17.98
CA SER A 130 -0.04 27.85 18.52
C SER A 130 -0.89 26.62 18.21
N GLN A 131 -1.36 25.95 19.27
CA GLN A 131 -2.23 24.77 19.15
C GLN A 131 -3.52 25.08 18.38
N THR A 132 -4.09 26.28 18.53
CA THR A 132 -5.32 26.68 17.82
C THR A 132 -5.09 26.81 16.32
N THR A 133 -3.96 27.40 15.92
CA THR A 133 -3.57 27.51 14.50
C THR A 133 -3.37 26.13 13.90
N GLY A 134 -2.67 25.24 14.61
CA GLY A 134 -2.47 23.85 14.19
C GLY A 134 -3.79 23.09 13.99
N LEU A 135 -4.73 23.23 14.93
CA LEU A 135 -6.07 22.62 14.83
C LEU A 135 -6.87 23.17 13.64
N LEU A 136 -6.84 24.48 13.40
CA LEU A 136 -7.52 25.08 12.25
C LEU A 136 -6.92 24.60 10.92
N MET A 137 -5.60 24.46 10.85
CA MET A 137 -4.91 23.89 9.69
C MET A 137 -5.29 22.41 9.48
N LEU A 138 -5.40 21.62 10.55
CA LEU A 138 -5.82 20.23 10.47
C LEU A 138 -7.25 20.10 9.94
N VAL A 139 -8.19 20.88 10.48
CA VAL A 139 -9.58 20.92 10.00
C VAL A 139 -9.61 21.37 8.54
N GLY A 140 -8.90 22.45 8.20
CA GLY A 140 -8.80 22.95 6.84
C GLY A 140 -8.24 21.93 5.86
N LEU A 141 -7.18 21.21 6.24
CA LEU A 141 -6.59 20.14 5.42
C LEU A 141 -7.60 19.01 5.20
N LEU A 142 -8.23 18.50 6.26
CA LEU A 142 -9.15 17.38 6.11
C LEU A 142 -10.39 17.75 5.28
N VAL A 143 -10.93 18.95 5.46
CA VAL A 143 -12.04 19.47 4.64
C VAL A 143 -11.63 19.62 3.18
N THR A 144 -10.46 20.20 2.91
CA THR A 144 -9.98 20.39 1.52
C THR A 144 -9.70 19.06 0.83
N LEU A 145 -9.15 18.07 1.53
CA LEU A 145 -8.91 16.73 0.99
C LEU A 145 -10.22 15.98 0.69
N HIS A 146 -11.21 16.07 1.57
CA HIS A 146 -12.54 15.50 1.31
C HIS A 146 -13.23 16.18 0.14
N LEU A 147 -13.14 17.50 0.06
CA LEU A 147 -13.65 18.28 -1.07
C LEU A 147 -12.96 17.88 -2.38
N PHE A 148 -11.65 17.66 -2.36
CA PHE A 148 -10.88 17.19 -3.52
C PHE A 148 -11.33 15.79 -3.96
N GLY A 149 -11.53 14.86 -3.02
CA GLY A 149 -12.13 13.56 -3.30
C GLY A 149 -13.53 13.65 -3.92
N ALA A 150 -14.37 14.55 -3.41
CA ALA A 150 -15.68 14.82 -3.96
C ALA A 150 -15.62 15.45 -5.37
N ALA A 151 -14.64 16.31 -5.63
CA ALA A 151 -14.41 16.90 -6.95
C ALA A 151 -13.96 15.83 -7.97
N ILE A 152 -13.09 14.89 -7.58
CA ILE A 152 -12.68 13.77 -8.44
C ILE A 152 -13.88 12.93 -8.86
N TYR A 153 -14.88 12.74 -7.99
CA TYR A 153 -16.10 12.01 -8.32
C TYR A 153 -16.90 12.64 -9.48
N LEU A 154 -16.92 13.98 -9.56
CA LEU A 154 -17.65 14.74 -10.57
C LEU A 154 -16.99 14.72 -11.95
N LEU A 155 -15.72 14.31 -12.03
CA LEU A 155 -15.01 14.26 -13.29
C LEU A 155 -15.56 13.16 -14.21
N PRO A 156 -15.54 13.39 -15.54
CA PRO A 156 -15.88 12.36 -16.49
C PRO A 156 -14.89 11.19 -16.43
N HIS A 157 -15.31 10.05 -16.97
CA HIS A 157 -14.63 8.76 -16.79
C HIS A 157 -13.12 8.78 -17.13
N ILE A 158 -12.71 9.51 -18.17
CA ILE A 158 -11.32 9.58 -18.63
C ILE A 158 -10.41 10.34 -17.65
N PRO A 159 -10.64 11.65 -17.36
CA PRO A 159 -9.79 12.39 -16.43
C PRO A 159 -9.86 11.85 -15.00
N ARG A 160 -11.01 11.31 -14.57
CA ARG A 160 -11.14 10.66 -13.26
C ARG A 160 -10.18 9.48 -13.13
N ARG A 161 -10.13 8.60 -14.14
CA ARG A 161 -9.20 7.47 -14.14
C ARG A 161 -7.76 7.94 -14.13
N PHE A 162 -7.42 8.91 -14.98
CA PHE A 162 -6.08 9.48 -15.06
C PHE A 162 -5.58 10.02 -13.72
N ILE A 163 -6.41 10.81 -13.02
CA ILE A 163 -6.04 11.37 -11.71
C ILE A 163 -5.88 10.27 -10.67
N ILE A 164 -6.81 9.31 -10.62
CA ILE A 164 -6.73 8.21 -9.64
C ILE A 164 -5.47 7.37 -9.90
N THR A 165 -5.22 6.94 -11.14
CA THR A 165 -4.03 6.14 -11.46
C THR A 165 -2.74 6.93 -11.30
N GLY A 166 -2.74 8.23 -11.59
CA GLY A 166 -1.60 9.12 -11.38
C GLY A 166 -1.26 9.30 -9.91
N LEU A 167 -2.25 9.61 -9.06
CA LEU A 167 -2.06 9.72 -7.61
C LEU A 167 -1.62 8.39 -7.00
N SER A 168 -2.23 7.27 -7.43
CA SER A 168 -1.80 5.93 -7.00
C SER A 168 -0.37 5.62 -7.46
N ALA A 169 0.02 6.01 -8.67
CA ALA A 169 1.38 5.80 -9.18
C ALA A 169 2.41 6.60 -8.37
N ILE A 170 2.16 7.88 -8.06
CA ILE A 170 3.03 8.68 -7.20
C ILE A 170 3.22 7.99 -5.85
N LEU A 171 2.12 7.55 -5.23
CA LEU A 171 2.18 6.89 -3.94
C LEU A 171 3.00 5.60 -3.98
N ILE A 172 2.69 4.71 -4.93
CA ILE A 172 3.33 3.39 -5.03
C ILE A 172 4.82 3.57 -5.37
N ILE A 173 5.15 4.41 -6.35
CA ILE A 173 6.52 4.62 -6.79
C ILE A 173 7.32 5.37 -5.71
N GLY A 174 6.74 6.38 -5.06
CA GLY A 174 7.39 7.11 -3.97
C GLY A 174 7.64 6.21 -2.76
N MET A 175 6.68 5.37 -2.38
CA MET A 175 6.85 4.38 -1.30
C MET A 175 7.93 3.33 -1.64
N LEU A 176 8.04 2.93 -2.91
CA LEU A 176 9.01 1.95 -3.37
C LEU A 176 10.30 2.59 -3.91
N GLN A 177 10.53 3.89 -3.69
CA GLN A 177 11.65 4.64 -4.27
C GLN A 177 12.99 3.96 -3.97
N GLU A 178 13.27 3.59 -2.72
CA GLU A 178 14.50 2.88 -2.34
C GLU A 178 14.74 1.62 -3.19
N LEU A 179 13.70 0.83 -3.44
CA LEU A 179 13.80 -0.40 -4.23
C LEU A 179 13.96 -0.10 -5.72
N LEU A 180 13.16 0.84 -6.24
CA LEU A 180 13.15 1.19 -7.67
C LEU A 180 14.44 1.91 -8.08
N GLU A 181 14.96 2.78 -7.24
CA GLU A 181 16.24 3.48 -7.45
C GLU A 181 17.39 2.49 -7.54
N VAL A 182 17.48 1.53 -6.60
CA VAL A 182 18.50 0.48 -6.62
C VAL A 182 18.41 -0.37 -7.89
N ILE A 183 17.19 -0.71 -8.33
CA ILE A 183 16.99 -1.51 -9.56
C ILE A 183 17.37 -0.71 -10.81
N LEU A 184 16.97 0.56 -10.90
CA LEU A 184 17.26 1.40 -12.08
C LEU A 184 18.74 1.78 -12.14
N ALA A 185 19.34 2.17 -11.02
CA ALA A 185 20.75 2.56 -10.94
C ALA A 185 21.71 1.41 -11.31
N ARG A 186 21.25 0.15 -11.23
CA ARG A 186 22.01 -1.02 -11.68
C ARG A 186 22.34 -1.00 -13.17
N PHE A 187 21.45 -0.44 -13.99
CA PHE A 187 21.68 -0.33 -15.43
C PHE A 187 22.26 1.05 -15.76
N ALA A 188 23.46 1.10 -16.31
CA ALA A 188 24.14 2.36 -16.64
C ALA A 188 23.28 3.31 -17.50
N VAL A 189 22.48 2.75 -18.42
CA VAL A 189 21.54 3.51 -19.27
C VAL A 189 20.39 4.13 -18.48
N MET A 190 19.97 3.52 -17.37
CA MET A 190 18.84 3.95 -16.56
C MET A 190 19.25 4.83 -15.36
N LYS A 191 20.54 4.87 -15.00
CA LYS A 191 21.03 5.73 -13.92
C LYS A 191 20.63 7.22 -14.06
N PRO A 192 20.75 7.87 -15.24
CA PRO A 192 20.29 9.26 -15.39
C PRO A 192 18.79 9.43 -15.18
N VAL A 193 18.01 8.40 -15.50
CA VAL A 193 16.55 8.39 -15.27
C VAL A 193 16.26 8.25 -13.79
N ALA A 194 16.98 7.37 -13.07
CA ALA A 194 16.87 7.23 -11.63
C ALA A 194 17.21 8.54 -10.90
N ASP A 195 18.36 9.14 -11.23
CA ASP A 195 18.84 10.41 -10.66
C ASP A 195 17.85 11.57 -10.94
N PHE A 196 17.10 11.51 -12.04
CA PHE A 196 16.06 12.48 -12.38
C PHE A 196 14.74 12.23 -11.64
N LEU A 197 14.31 10.96 -11.53
CA LEU A 197 13.01 10.58 -10.95
C LEU A 197 13.02 10.66 -9.42
N PHE A 198 14.14 10.32 -8.79
CA PHE A 198 14.26 10.16 -7.34
C PHE A 198 15.19 11.21 -6.74
N ALA A 199 14.87 11.66 -5.53
CA ALA A 199 15.71 12.55 -4.73
C ALA A 199 16.43 11.76 -3.62
N ARG A 200 17.01 12.44 -2.63
CA ARG A 200 17.59 11.75 -1.46
C ARG A 200 16.56 10.89 -0.69
N SER A 201 15.30 11.31 -0.72
CA SER A 201 14.15 10.63 -0.13
C SER A 201 12.89 10.97 -0.94
N GLY A 202 12.09 9.98 -1.29
CA GLY A 202 10.93 10.09 -2.17
C GLY A 202 11.23 10.42 -3.63
N LEU A 203 10.15 10.67 -4.36
CA LEU A 203 10.20 11.19 -5.73
C LEU A 203 10.69 12.64 -5.73
N SER A 204 11.51 12.99 -6.71
CA SER A 204 11.85 14.39 -6.98
C SER A 204 10.61 15.16 -7.46
N VAL A 205 10.61 16.49 -7.37
CA VAL A 205 9.48 17.31 -7.83
C VAL A 205 9.25 17.11 -9.34
N SER A 206 10.32 17.08 -10.13
CA SER A 206 10.26 16.80 -11.57
C SER A 206 9.83 15.37 -11.87
N GLY A 207 10.34 14.40 -11.10
CA GLY A 207 9.98 12.99 -11.19
C GLY A 207 8.50 12.76 -10.90
N THR A 208 7.95 13.45 -9.90
CA THR A 208 6.52 13.38 -9.53
C THR A 208 5.62 13.82 -10.68
N VAL A 209 5.96 14.91 -11.37
CA VAL A 209 5.20 15.40 -12.54
C VAL A 209 5.28 14.37 -13.69
N VAL A 210 6.47 13.83 -13.96
CA VAL A 210 6.65 12.83 -15.02
C VAL A 210 5.92 11.54 -14.70
N VAL A 211 5.98 11.05 -13.45
CA VAL A 211 5.23 9.88 -13.00
C VAL A 211 3.73 10.11 -13.13
N PHE A 212 3.23 11.27 -12.70
CA PHE A 212 1.81 11.59 -12.80
C PHE A 212 1.31 11.58 -14.25
N ILE A 213 2.05 12.21 -15.16
CA ILE A 213 1.64 12.36 -16.55
C ILE A 213 1.84 11.07 -17.34
N VAL A 214 3.06 10.52 -17.29
CA VAL A 214 3.47 9.39 -18.13
C VAL A 214 2.96 8.08 -17.54
N VAL A 215 3.33 7.76 -16.29
CA VAL A 215 2.93 6.49 -15.67
C VAL A 215 1.43 6.50 -15.38
N GLY A 216 0.90 7.59 -14.82
CA GLY A 216 -0.54 7.76 -14.60
C GLY A 216 -1.36 7.63 -15.89
N GLY A 217 -0.90 8.23 -16.98
CA GLY A 217 -1.51 8.14 -18.31
C GLY A 217 -1.46 6.75 -18.92
N LEU A 218 -0.30 6.09 -18.89
CA LEU A 218 -0.13 4.73 -19.38
C LEU A 218 -1.01 3.74 -18.60
N LEU A 219 -1.05 3.84 -17.27
CA LEU A 219 -1.89 3.00 -16.43
C LEU A 219 -3.39 3.26 -16.68
N ALA A 220 -3.80 4.52 -16.84
CA ALA A 220 -5.19 4.86 -17.17
C ALA A 220 -5.60 4.29 -18.53
N TRP A 221 -4.73 4.41 -19.53
CA TRP A 221 -4.93 3.85 -20.87
C TRP A 221 -5.01 2.33 -20.84
N TRP A 222 -4.08 1.67 -20.14
CA TRP A 222 -4.06 0.22 -20.00
C TRP A 222 -5.32 -0.29 -19.28
N ALA A 223 -5.75 0.39 -18.20
CA ALA A 223 -6.98 0.06 -17.49
C ALA A 223 -8.25 0.29 -18.34
N ALA A 224 -8.22 1.22 -19.31
CA ALA A 224 -9.32 1.38 -20.26
C ALA A 224 -9.35 0.24 -21.29
N GLN A 225 -8.18 -0.15 -21.81
CA GLN A 225 -8.02 -1.19 -22.82
C GLN A 225 -8.23 -2.62 -22.28
N GLY A 226 -7.96 -2.87 -21.00
CA GLY A 226 -8.03 -4.21 -20.39
C GLY A 226 -9.39 -4.89 -20.57
N SER A 227 -10.48 -4.11 -20.51
CA SER A 227 -11.84 -4.63 -20.74
C SER A 227 -12.08 -5.09 -22.18
N SER A 228 -11.48 -4.43 -23.16
CA SER A 228 -11.53 -4.79 -24.58
C SER A 228 -10.70 -6.04 -24.86
N VAL A 229 -9.51 -6.16 -24.23
CA VAL A 229 -8.65 -7.34 -24.34
C VAL A 229 -9.32 -8.57 -23.74
N GLN A 230 -9.89 -8.45 -22.53
CA GLN A 230 -10.62 -9.55 -21.90
C GLN A 230 -11.79 -10.04 -22.76
N ARG A 231 -12.59 -9.13 -23.35
CA ARG A 231 -13.68 -9.50 -24.27
C ARG A 231 -13.19 -10.28 -25.48
N ARG A 232 -12.08 -9.84 -26.09
CA ARG A 232 -11.46 -10.55 -27.22
C ARG A 232 -10.98 -11.94 -26.83
N VAL A 233 -10.34 -12.08 -25.66
CA VAL A 233 -9.86 -13.38 -25.15
C VAL A 233 -11.02 -14.31 -24.80
N THR A 234 -12.11 -13.81 -24.20
CA THR A 234 -13.29 -14.62 -23.87
C THR A 234 -14.09 -15.04 -25.10
N ALA A 235 -14.00 -14.28 -26.20
CA ALA A 235 -14.65 -14.61 -27.46
C ALA A 235 -13.89 -15.69 -28.26
N LEU A 236 -12.67 -16.05 -27.85
CA LEU A 236 -11.90 -17.10 -28.53
C LEU A 236 -12.49 -18.50 -28.25
N PRO A 237 -12.44 -19.42 -29.23
CA PRO A 237 -12.74 -20.83 -29.03
C PRO A 237 -11.94 -21.43 -27.85
N ALA A 238 -12.57 -22.34 -27.10
CA ALA A 238 -11.98 -23.02 -25.94
C ALA A 238 -10.53 -23.54 -26.14
N PRO A 239 -10.14 -24.16 -27.27
CA PRO A 239 -8.75 -24.60 -27.46
C PRO A 239 -7.75 -23.45 -27.57
N GLN A 240 -8.11 -22.35 -28.26
CA GLN A 240 -7.24 -21.18 -28.40
C GLN A 240 -7.08 -20.41 -27.08
N ARG A 241 -8.16 -20.33 -26.29
CA ARG A 241 -8.10 -19.73 -24.94
C ARG A 241 -7.20 -20.53 -24.00
N ARG A 242 -7.26 -21.87 -24.05
CA ARG A 242 -6.36 -22.74 -23.27
C ARG A 242 -4.90 -22.53 -23.68
N ALA A 243 -4.61 -22.50 -24.98
CA ALA A 243 -3.27 -22.23 -25.48
C ALA A 243 -2.74 -20.86 -25.00
N LEU A 244 -3.55 -19.79 -25.10
CA LEU A 244 -3.17 -18.46 -24.65
C LEU A 244 -2.89 -18.42 -23.13
N ASN A 245 -3.71 -19.11 -22.33
CA ASN A 245 -3.50 -19.21 -20.89
C ASN A 245 -2.17 -19.91 -20.58
N TRP A 246 -1.87 -21.03 -21.26
CA TRP A 246 -0.59 -21.71 -21.11
C TRP A 246 0.58 -20.84 -21.53
N VAL A 247 0.49 -20.12 -22.66
CA VAL A 247 1.52 -19.16 -23.08
C VAL A 247 1.72 -18.08 -22.03
N THR A 248 0.63 -17.53 -21.47
CA THR A 248 0.70 -16.50 -20.42
C THR A 248 1.37 -17.05 -19.17
N ILE A 249 1.02 -18.27 -18.75
CA ILE A 249 1.64 -18.94 -17.60
C ILE A 249 3.13 -19.19 -17.87
N SER A 250 3.49 -19.70 -19.05
CA SER A 250 4.88 -19.94 -19.43
C SER A 250 5.70 -18.65 -19.43
N ILE A 251 5.17 -17.56 -20.01
CA ILE A 251 5.82 -16.25 -19.98
C ILE A 251 6.00 -15.75 -18.54
N SER A 252 4.97 -15.89 -17.70
CA SER A 252 5.05 -15.50 -16.28
C SER A 252 6.10 -16.31 -15.51
N ILE A 253 6.19 -17.62 -15.75
CA ILE A 253 7.19 -18.49 -15.14
C ILE A 253 8.60 -18.11 -15.61
N ILE A 254 8.78 -17.86 -16.91
CA ILE A 254 10.07 -17.41 -17.46
C ILE A 254 10.47 -16.07 -16.84
N LEU A 255 9.54 -15.11 -16.77
CA LEU A 255 9.78 -13.82 -16.14
C LEU A 255 10.17 -13.98 -14.66
N LEU A 256 9.47 -14.85 -13.92
CA LEU A 256 9.76 -15.13 -12.52
C LEU A 256 11.16 -15.73 -12.31
N LEU A 257 11.58 -16.66 -13.18
CA LEU A 257 12.92 -17.26 -13.15
C LEU A 257 14.03 -16.26 -13.49
N LEU A 258 13.74 -15.28 -14.35
CA LEU A 258 14.69 -14.24 -14.75
C LEU A 258 14.70 -13.03 -13.80
N LEU A 259 13.67 -12.85 -12.98
CA LEU A 259 13.52 -11.69 -12.10
C LEU A 259 14.72 -11.48 -11.17
N PRO A 260 15.30 -12.50 -10.49
CA PRO A 260 16.50 -12.32 -9.65
C PRO A 260 17.69 -11.78 -10.44
N GLN A 261 17.83 -12.19 -11.71
CA GLN A 261 18.91 -11.72 -12.57
C GLN A 261 18.73 -10.26 -12.99
N ILE A 262 17.50 -9.76 -13.07
CA ILE A 262 17.17 -8.37 -13.43
C ILE A 262 17.32 -7.45 -12.21
N VAL A 263 16.86 -7.92 -11.05
CA VAL A 263 16.69 -7.11 -9.84
C VAL A 263 17.96 -7.08 -8.95
N GLY A 264 18.85 -8.07 -9.10
CA GLY A 264 20.16 -8.09 -8.46
C GLY A 264 20.17 -8.77 -7.09
N SER A 265 21.37 -9.09 -6.58
CA SER A 265 21.54 -9.93 -5.39
C SER A 265 20.91 -9.32 -4.12
N TYR A 266 21.10 -8.02 -3.89
CA TYR A 266 20.57 -7.34 -2.69
C TYR A 266 19.05 -7.40 -2.61
N ILE A 267 18.35 -6.96 -3.65
CA ILE A 267 16.89 -7.00 -3.66
C ILE A 267 16.39 -8.44 -3.71
N SER A 268 17.11 -9.36 -4.36
CA SER A 268 16.77 -10.79 -4.30
C SER A 268 16.81 -11.33 -2.87
N GLN A 269 17.80 -10.95 -2.06
CA GLN A 269 17.86 -11.33 -0.64
C GLN A 269 16.68 -10.74 0.15
N ILE A 270 16.32 -9.48 -0.09
CA ILE A 270 15.14 -8.86 0.53
C ILE A 270 13.87 -9.62 0.13
N LEU A 271 13.69 -9.93 -1.15
CA LEU A 271 12.52 -10.66 -1.65
C LEU A 271 12.43 -12.07 -1.05
N VAL A 272 13.56 -12.76 -0.88
CA VAL A 272 13.61 -14.05 -0.19
C VAL A 272 13.17 -13.91 1.27
N LEU A 273 13.68 -12.89 1.98
CA LEU A 273 13.31 -12.64 3.37
C LEU A 273 11.83 -12.28 3.53
N VAL A 274 11.29 -11.42 2.66
CA VAL A 274 9.87 -11.07 2.61
C VAL A 274 9.03 -12.31 2.30
N GLY A 275 9.42 -13.11 1.33
CA GLY A 275 8.72 -14.34 0.96
C GLY A 275 8.69 -15.36 2.11
N LEU A 276 9.80 -15.52 2.82
CA LEU A 276 9.93 -16.37 4.00
C LEU A 276 9.01 -15.92 5.12
N PHE A 277 8.98 -14.62 5.47
CA PHE A 277 8.06 -14.11 6.48
C PHE A 277 6.60 -14.18 6.03
N ALA A 278 6.31 -13.97 4.74
CA ALA A 278 4.97 -14.12 4.19
C ALA A 278 4.50 -15.58 4.26
N LEU A 279 5.35 -16.55 3.93
CA LEU A 279 5.04 -17.98 4.07
C LEU A 279 4.83 -18.36 5.53
N MET A 280 5.65 -17.82 6.45
CA MET A 280 5.47 -18.04 7.89
C MET A 280 4.13 -17.47 8.38
N GLY A 281 3.78 -16.24 7.98
CA GLY A 281 2.50 -15.63 8.32
C GLY A 281 1.30 -16.36 7.70
N LEU A 282 1.46 -16.89 6.48
CA LEU A 282 0.44 -17.71 5.83
C LEU A 282 0.23 -19.03 6.58
N GLY A 283 1.32 -19.70 6.99
CA GLY A 283 1.27 -20.90 7.83
C GLY A 283 0.51 -20.64 9.14
N LEU A 284 0.85 -19.55 9.83
CA LEU A 284 0.14 -19.14 11.05
C LEU A 284 -1.34 -18.85 10.81
N ASN A 285 -1.70 -18.24 9.68
CA ASN A 285 -3.09 -17.97 9.32
C ASN A 285 -3.86 -19.27 8.99
N ILE A 286 -3.20 -20.31 8.50
CA ILE A 286 -3.80 -21.63 8.32
C ILE A 286 -4.05 -22.29 9.68
N GLU A 287 -3.07 -22.29 10.57
CA GLU A 287 -3.18 -22.94 11.89
C GLU A 287 -4.21 -22.24 12.79
N ILE A 288 -4.03 -20.94 13.03
CA ILE A 288 -4.94 -20.18 13.89
C ILE A 288 -6.30 -19.98 13.21
N GLY A 289 -6.30 -19.68 11.91
CA GLY A 289 -7.50 -19.29 11.19
C GLY A 289 -8.41 -20.46 10.81
N LEU A 290 -7.86 -21.60 10.38
CA LEU A 290 -8.65 -22.75 9.93
C LEU A 290 -8.78 -23.85 10.99
N ALA A 291 -7.74 -24.08 11.81
CA ALA A 291 -7.79 -25.12 12.85
C ALA A 291 -8.22 -24.57 14.22
N GLY A 292 -8.19 -23.25 14.43
CA GLY A 292 -8.63 -22.60 15.67
C GLY A 292 -7.73 -22.87 16.88
N LEU A 293 -6.55 -23.44 16.66
CA LEU A 293 -5.54 -23.77 17.67
C LEU A 293 -4.29 -22.95 17.38
N LEU A 294 -3.78 -22.26 18.40
CA LEU A 294 -2.47 -21.62 18.33
C LEU A 294 -1.40 -22.68 18.59
N ASP A 295 -0.83 -23.23 17.53
CA ASP A 295 0.37 -24.06 17.62
C ASP A 295 1.59 -23.22 17.22
N LEU A 296 2.54 -23.06 18.14
CA LEU A 296 3.81 -22.36 17.87
C LEU A 296 4.89 -23.31 17.34
N GLY A 297 4.61 -24.61 17.29
CA GLY A 297 5.55 -25.66 16.88
C GLY A 297 6.04 -25.51 15.44
N PHE A 298 5.21 -25.01 14.52
CA PHE A 298 5.60 -24.78 13.13
C PHE A 298 6.80 -23.82 12.98
N VAL A 299 6.89 -22.77 13.80
CA VAL A 299 8.05 -21.86 13.79
C VAL A 299 9.32 -22.60 14.25
N GLY A 300 9.17 -23.55 15.17
CA GLY A 300 10.26 -24.44 15.61
C GLY A 300 10.76 -25.34 14.48
N PHE A 301 9.86 -26.05 13.78
CA PHE A 301 10.22 -26.89 12.63
C PHE A 301 10.85 -26.07 11.49
N TYR A 302 10.28 -24.89 11.22
CA TYR A 302 10.84 -23.93 10.28
C TYR A 302 12.30 -23.54 10.64
N ALA A 303 12.58 -23.23 11.91
CA ALA A 303 13.93 -22.90 12.37
C ALA A 303 14.89 -24.09 12.29
N ILE A 304 14.43 -25.30 12.65
CA ILE A 304 15.24 -26.52 12.59
C ILE A 304 15.60 -26.85 11.14
N GLY A 305 14.65 -26.81 10.21
CA GLY A 305 14.90 -27.02 8.78
C GLY A 305 15.88 -25.98 8.21
N ALA A 306 15.73 -24.70 8.56
CA ALA A 306 16.66 -23.65 8.15
C ALA A 306 18.08 -23.88 8.70
N TYR A 307 18.20 -24.34 9.96
CA TYR A 307 19.48 -24.67 10.58
C TYR A 307 20.16 -25.88 9.91
N ILE A 308 19.39 -26.92 9.55
CA ILE A 308 19.90 -28.08 8.80
C ILE A 308 20.42 -27.62 7.44
N VAL A 309 19.66 -26.82 6.68
CA VAL A 309 20.15 -26.29 5.40
C VAL A 309 21.43 -25.48 5.61
N ALA A 310 21.44 -24.56 6.58
CA ALA A 310 22.59 -23.70 6.86
C ALA A 310 23.86 -24.49 7.21
N ILE A 311 23.78 -25.48 8.09
CA ILE A 311 24.97 -26.24 8.53
C ILE A 311 25.52 -27.14 7.42
N PHE A 312 24.65 -27.72 6.58
CA PHE A 312 25.06 -28.60 5.49
C PHE A 312 25.53 -27.84 4.23
N THR A 313 25.07 -26.61 4.01
CA THR A 313 25.49 -25.81 2.84
C THR A 313 26.52 -24.72 3.17
N SER A 314 26.84 -24.47 4.45
CA SER A 314 27.81 -23.43 4.84
C SER A 314 29.25 -23.84 4.48
N PRO A 315 30.00 -23.01 3.73
CA PRO A 315 31.39 -23.29 3.34
C PRO A 315 32.42 -22.97 4.45
N THR A 316 32.00 -22.53 5.63
CA THR A 316 32.89 -22.18 6.75
C THR A 316 33.37 -23.43 7.51
N GLU A 317 34.43 -23.30 8.31
CA GLU A 317 34.96 -24.40 9.15
C GLU A 317 33.94 -24.95 10.17
N LEU A 318 32.92 -24.15 10.50
CA LEU A 318 31.81 -24.54 11.37
C LEU A 318 30.67 -25.26 10.61
N GLY A 319 30.71 -25.29 9.28
CA GLY A 319 29.76 -25.99 8.43
C GLY A 319 30.16 -27.44 8.21
N LEU A 320 29.17 -28.34 8.23
CA LEU A 320 29.37 -29.77 7.95
C LEU A 320 29.70 -30.05 6.48
N SER A 321 29.52 -29.07 5.60
CA SER A 321 29.86 -29.20 4.17
C SER A 321 31.34 -29.50 3.94
N SER A 322 32.23 -28.92 4.76
CA SER A 322 33.69 -29.05 4.64
C SER A 322 34.22 -30.31 5.33
N THR A 323 33.58 -30.74 6.43
CA THR A 323 33.96 -31.94 7.18
C THR A 323 33.48 -33.23 6.50
N LEU A 324 32.32 -33.20 5.83
CA LEU A 324 31.80 -34.31 5.03
C LEU A 324 32.41 -34.38 3.61
N ALA A 325 33.13 -33.36 3.17
CA ALA A 325 33.87 -33.35 1.90
C ALA A 325 35.08 -34.31 1.87
N GLY A 326 35.42 -34.94 3.01
CA GLY A 326 36.43 -36.01 3.10
C GLY A 326 35.92 -37.42 2.78
N ALA A 327 34.64 -37.59 2.41
CA ALA A 327 34.06 -38.89 2.05
C ALA A 327 34.46 -39.31 0.62
N PRO A 328 34.62 -40.62 0.30
CA PRO A 328 35.24 -41.10 -0.94
C PRO A 328 34.43 -40.84 -2.23
N THR A 329 33.29 -40.17 -2.14
CA THR A 329 32.36 -39.96 -3.27
C THR A 329 32.49 -38.60 -3.96
N GLY A 330 33.39 -37.71 -3.52
CA GLY A 330 33.76 -36.50 -4.27
C GLY A 330 32.67 -35.45 -4.49
N GLU A 331 31.45 -35.66 -3.99
CA GLU A 331 30.38 -34.68 -4.04
C GLU A 331 30.35 -33.88 -2.74
N SER A 332 30.72 -32.60 -2.80
CA SER A 332 30.46 -31.67 -1.70
C SER A 332 28.96 -31.63 -1.41
N PHE A 333 28.57 -31.86 -0.15
CA PHE A 333 27.20 -31.69 0.36
C PHE A 333 26.69 -30.22 0.28
N THR A 334 27.41 -29.35 -0.42
CA THR A 334 27.02 -27.98 -0.77
C THR A 334 25.83 -27.93 -1.72
N ASN A 335 25.44 -29.05 -2.34
CA ASN A 335 24.28 -29.06 -3.23
C ASN A 335 22.99 -28.92 -2.43
N PHE A 336 22.46 -27.70 -2.41
CA PHE A 336 21.18 -27.32 -1.81
C PHE A 336 20.05 -28.33 -2.08
N TRP A 337 19.97 -28.88 -3.29
CA TRP A 337 18.92 -29.83 -3.68
C TRP A 337 18.99 -31.17 -2.95
N VAL A 338 20.17 -31.60 -2.52
CA VAL A 338 20.38 -32.85 -1.76
C VAL A 338 20.02 -32.67 -0.29
N VAL A 339 20.14 -31.45 0.24
CA VAL A 339 19.88 -31.14 1.65
C VAL A 339 18.38 -30.91 1.91
N ILE A 340 17.62 -30.47 0.90
CA ILE A 340 16.16 -30.21 1.04
C ILE A 340 15.39 -31.41 1.63
N PRO A 341 15.51 -32.65 1.12
CA PRO A 341 14.76 -33.78 1.68
C PRO A 341 15.07 -34.04 3.16
N LEU A 342 16.31 -33.81 3.59
CA LEU A 342 16.72 -33.95 4.99
C LEU A 342 16.08 -32.88 5.87
N ALA A 343 16.04 -31.63 5.39
CA ALA A 343 15.40 -30.52 6.10
C ALA A 343 13.88 -30.66 6.17
N VAL A 344 13.25 -31.30 5.19
CA VAL A 344 11.79 -31.57 5.16
C VAL A 344 11.40 -32.77 6.04
N ALA A 345 12.32 -33.69 6.30
CA ALA A 345 12.05 -34.88 7.11
C ALA A 345 11.98 -34.61 8.63
N VAL A 346 12.38 -33.41 9.07
CA VAL A 346 12.41 -32.98 10.48
C VAL A 346 11.24 -32.06 10.77
#